data_AF-A0A2R6C0G5-F1
#
_entry.id   AF-A0A2R6C0G5-F1
#
_cell.length_a   1.000
_cell.length_b   1.000
_cell.length_c   1.000
_cell.angle_alpha   90.00
_cell.angle_beta   90.00
_cell.angle_gamma   90.00
#
_symmetry.space_group_name_H-M   'P 1'
#
loop_
_entity.id
_entity.type
_entity.pdbx_description
1 polymer ?
#
loop_
_entity_poly.entity_id
_entity_poly.type
_entity_poly.pdbx_seq_one_letter_code
_entity_poly.pdbx_strand_id
1 'polypeptide(L)'
;MRTDKVVLSFIFFVCFALTVVILVTDQNLQTNFGAVKPYFIHWYGLLITGFVDLIGGVLFLVRRNPPLFVASIWFVFMPIFMVADTLTYAEVFFNSPAQFAVYLFGFHST
;
A
#
# COMPACT_ATOMS: atom_id res chain seq x y z
N MET A 1 10.89 -5.71 -25.30
CA MET A 1 10.86 -4.79 -24.13
C MET A 1 11.90 -5.28 -23.14
N ARG A 2 12.70 -4.40 -22.53
CA ARG A 2 13.77 -4.83 -21.61
C ARG A 2 13.14 -5.44 -20.35
N THR A 3 13.60 -6.61 -19.91
CA THR A 3 12.96 -7.43 -18.88
C THR A 3 12.87 -6.73 -17.53
N ASP A 4 13.89 -5.95 -17.18
CA ASP A 4 13.95 -5.08 -16.00
C ASP A 4 12.74 -4.15 -15.91
N LYS A 5 12.37 -3.49 -17.01
CA LYS A 5 11.22 -2.58 -17.06
C LYS A 5 9.90 -3.30 -16.81
N VAL A 6 9.74 -4.47 -17.41
CA VAL A 6 8.52 -5.29 -17.24
C VAL A 6 8.37 -5.68 -15.78
N VAL A 7 9.44 -6.18 -15.17
CA VAL A 7 9.45 -6.63 -13.78
C VAL A 7 9.15 -5.47 -12.83
N LEU A 8 9.81 -4.32 -12.99
CA LEU A 8 9.53 -3.15 -12.15
C LEU A 8 8.09 -2.67 -12.30
N SER A 9 7.57 -2.62 -13.52
CA SER A 9 6.20 -2.20 -13.75
C SER A 9 5.20 -3.17 -13.12
N PHE A 10 5.46 -4.46 -13.25
CA PHE A 10 4.64 -5.50 -12.63
C PHE A 10 4.63 -5.38 -11.10
N ILE A 11 5.79 -5.19 -10.46
CA ILE A 11 5.89 -4.98 -9.01
C ILE A 11 5.05 -3.78 -8.58
N PHE A 12 5.19 -2.64 -9.28
CA PHE A 12 4.42 -1.44 -8.98
C PHE A 12 2.90 -1.67 -9.13
N PHE A 13 2.45 -2.37 -10.18
CA PHE A 13 1.03 -2.70 -10.32
C PHE A 13 0.52 -3.68 -9.26
N VAL A 14 1.35 -4.62 -8.81
CA VAL A 14 1.00 -5.50 -7.67
C VAL A 14 0.85 -4.66 -6.39
N CYS A 15 1.76 -3.74 -6.10
CA CYS A 15 1.65 -2.85 -4.95
C CYS A 15 0.39 -1.98 -5.01
N PHE A 16 0.08 -1.42 -6.19
CA PHE A 16 -1.17 -0.69 -6.40
C PHE A 16 -2.40 -1.55 -6.14
N ALA A 17 -2.44 -2.77 -6.69
CA ALA A 17 -3.56 -3.69 -6.48
C ALA A 17 -3.73 -4.04 -4.99
N LEU A 18 -2.63 -4.29 -4.27
CA LEU A 18 -2.65 -4.54 -2.82
C LEU A 18 -3.18 -3.33 -2.05
N THR A 19 -2.72 -2.13 -2.39
CA THR A 19 -3.22 -0.87 -1.81
C THR A 19 -4.73 -0.72 -2.01
N VAL A 20 -5.23 -0.96 -3.23
CA VAL A 20 -6.67 -0.93 -3.52
C VAL A 20 -7.42 -1.97 -2.70
N VAL A 21 -6.89 -3.19 -2.59
CA VAL A 21 -7.48 -4.25 -1.77
C VAL A 21 -7.58 -3.79 -0.31
N ILE A 22 -6.52 -3.25 0.28
CA ILE A 22 -6.53 -2.74 1.66
C ILE A 22 -7.61 -1.67 1.82
N LEU A 23 -7.61 -0.65 0.94
CA LEU A 23 -8.58 0.46 1.03
C LEU A 23 -10.03 0.01 0.88
N VAL A 24 -10.31 -0.95 -0.02
CA VAL A 24 -11.67 -1.46 -0.23
C VAL A 24 -12.11 -2.38 0.90
N THR A 25 -11.19 -3.15 1.49
CA THR A 25 -11.52 -4.15 2.53
C THR A 25 -11.51 -3.57 3.95
N ASP A 26 -10.91 -2.40 4.15
CA ASP A 26 -10.90 -1.70 5.43
C ASP A 26 -12.33 -1.28 5.85
N GLN A 27 -12.83 -1.92 6.90
CA GLN A 27 -14.18 -1.68 7.42
C GLN A 27 -14.30 -0.32 8.14
N ASN A 28 -13.21 0.23 8.68
CA ASN A 28 -13.19 1.53 9.35
C ASN A 28 -13.32 2.65 8.30
N LEU A 29 -12.74 2.48 7.11
CA LEU A 29 -12.95 3.37 5.97
C LEU A 29 -14.41 3.38 5.50
N GLN A 30 -15.09 2.24 5.57
CA GLN A 30 -16.49 2.11 5.18
C GLN A 30 -17.48 2.68 6.21
N THR A 31 -17.15 2.61 7.51
CA THR A 31 -18.11 2.86 8.59
C THR A 31 -17.82 4.11 9.42
N ASN A 32 -16.55 4.47 9.62
CA ASN A 32 -16.11 5.47 10.60
C ASN A 32 -15.05 6.44 10.05
N PHE A 33 -15.04 6.67 8.74
CA PHE A 33 -14.04 7.51 8.10
C PHE A 33 -13.99 8.92 8.73
N GLY A 34 -12.85 9.28 9.34
CA GLY A 34 -12.65 10.59 9.97
C GLY A 34 -13.16 10.72 11.41
N ALA A 35 -13.69 9.65 12.03
CA ALA A 35 -14.22 9.69 13.40
C ALA A 35 -13.13 9.75 14.48
N VAL A 36 -11.94 9.21 14.22
CA VAL A 36 -10.81 9.18 15.17
C VAL A 36 -9.60 9.88 14.55
N LYS A 37 -9.20 11.02 15.12
CA LYS A 37 -7.91 11.68 14.83
C LYS A 37 -6.85 11.15 15.80
N PRO A 38 -5.60 10.89 15.37
CA PRO A 38 -5.04 11.11 14.04
C PRO A 38 -5.24 9.94 13.07
N TYR A 39 -5.75 8.79 13.55
CA TYR A 39 -5.87 7.53 12.83
C TYR A 39 -6.15 7.73 11.34
N PHE A 40 -7.27 8.32 10.93
CA PHE A 40 -7.70 8.47 9.52
C PHE A 40 -6.67 9.04 8.51
N ILE A 41 -5.56 9.66 8.94
CA ILE A 41 -4.50 10.19 8.07
C ILE A 41 -3.73 9.10 7.32
N HIS A 42 -3.56 7.90 7.90
CA HIS A 42 -2.79 6.82 7.28
C HIS A 42 -3.44 6.34 5.99
N TRP A 43 -4.77 6.32 5.90
CA TRP A 43 -5.49 5.99 4.68
C TRP A 43 -5.20 6.93 3.52
N TYR A 44 -5.04 8.24 3.79
CA TYR A 44 -4.63 9.19 2.75
C TYR A 44 -3.18 8.95 2.34
N GLY A 45 -2.30 8.63 3.29
CA GLY A 45 -0.93 8.20 3.01
C GLY A 45 -0.91 6.99 2.08
N LEU A 46 -1.69 5.96 2.40
CA LEU A 46 -1.82 4.73 1.63
C LEU A 46 -2.42 4.99 0.23
N LEU A 47 -3.42 5.88 0.12
CA LEU A 47 -3.97 6.25 -1.18
C LEU A 47 -2.91 6.92 -2.07
N ILE A 48 -2.09 7.80 -1.49
CA ILE A 48 -0.99 8.46 -2.20
C ILE A 48 0.02 7.43 -2.70
N THR A 49 0.41 6.45 -1.88
CA THR A 49 1.33 5.39 -2.33
C THR A 49 0.73 4.59 -3.48
N GLY A 50 -0.56 4.27 -3.45
CA GLY A 50 -1.28 3.65 -4.56
C GLY A 50 -1.20 4.46 -5.87
N PHE A 51 -1.41 5.78 -5.82
CA PHE A 51 -1.26 6.62 -7.02
C PHE A 51 0.17 6.65 -7.54
N VAL A 52 1.17 6.71 -6.65
CA VAL A 52 2.57 6.64 -7.04
C VAL A 52 2.90 5.29 -7.68
N ASP A 53 2.36 4.19 -7.14
CA ASP A 53 2.52 2.85 -7.70
C ASP A 53 1.92 2.74 -9.10
N LEU A 54 0.68 3.23 -9.29
CA LEU A 54 0.01 3.24 -10.60
C LEU A 54 0.79 4.06 -11.63
N ILE A 55 1.16 5.30 -11.29
CA ILE A 55 1.89 6.21 -12.18
C ILE A 55 3.28 5.65 -12.46
N GLY A 56 3.97 5.17 -11.44
CA GLY A 56 5.29 4.55 -11.54
C GLY A 56 5.29 3.35 -12.47
N GLY A 57 4.34 2.43 -12.31
CA GLY A 57 4.19 1.26 -13.18
C GLY A 57 3.99 1.64 -14.65
N VAL A 58 3.14 2.63 -14.94
CA VAL A 58 2.95 3.14 -16.31
C VAL A 58 4.23 3.80 -16.85
N LEU A 59 4.92 4.61 -16.03
CA LEU A 59 6.16 5.28 -16.43
C LEU A 59 7.28 4.29 -16.75
N PHE A 60 7.43 3.23 -15.95
CA PHE A 60 8.42 2.17 -16.18
C PHE A 60 8.14 1.39 -17.46
N LEU A 61 6.88 1.19 -17.86
CA LEU A 61 6.56 0.59 -19.17
C LEU A 61 6.90 1.52 -20.33
N VAL A 62 6.40 2.75 -20.30
CA VAL A 62 6.38 3.64 -21.47
C VAL A 62 7.72 4.31 -21.71
N ARG A 63 8.47 4.71 -20.67
CA ARG A 63 9.71 5.47 -20.86
C ARG A 63 10.86 4.61 -21.35
N ARG A 64 11.61 5.09 -22.36
CA ARG A 64 12.80 4.40 -22.87
C ARG A 64 13.89 4.25 -21.79
N ASN A 65 14.14 5.31 -21.03
CA ASN A 65 15.11 5.38 -19.94
C ASN A 65 14.39 5.77 -18.63
N PRO A 66 13.76 4.81 -17.94
CA PRO A 66 13.05 5.13 -16.71
C PRO A 66 14.03 5.40 -15.56
N PRO A 67 13.67 6.27 -14.60
CA PRO A 67 14.57 6.68 -13.53
C PRO A 67 14.68 5.58 -12.46
N LEU A 68 15.58 4.62 -12.68
CA LEU A 68 15.75 3.45 -11.80
C LEU A 68 16.10 3.82 -10.34
N PHE A 69 16.79 4.94 -10.10
CA PHE A 69 17.08 5.38 -8.73
C PHE A 69 15.80 5.66 -7.92
N VAL A 70 14.73 6.12 -8.58
CA VAL A 70 13.43 6.36 -7.93
C VAL A 70 12.82 5.04 -7.49
N ALA A 71 12.91 4.00 -8.33
CA ALA A 71 12.49 2.65 -7.93
C ALA A 71 13.26 2.16 -6.71
N SER A 72 14.57 2.40 -6.64
CA SER A 72 15.38 2.00 -5.48
C SER A 72 14.95 2.71 -4.20
N ILE A 73 14.68 4.02 -4.25
CA ILE A 73 14.15 4.76 -3.10
C ILE A 73 12.78 4.21 -2.70
N TRP A 74 11.91 3.97 -3.68
CA TRP A 74 10.56 3.46 -3.43
C TRP A 74 10.58 2.07 -2.79
N PHE A 75 11.52 1.21 -3.22
CA PHE A 75 11.70 -0.13 -2.69
C PHE A 75 12.13 -0.14 -1.22
N VAL A 76 12.83 0.90 -0.75
CA VAL A 76 13.18 1.08 0.66
C VAL A 76 12.05 1.74 1.43
N PHE A 77 11.40 2.74 0.84
CA PHE A 77 10.32 3.50 1.45
C PHE A 77 9.09 2.64 1.76
N MET A 78 8.62 1.83 0.80
CA MET A 78 7.37 1.07 0.93
C MET A 78 7.36 0.09 2.12
N PRO A 79 8.40 -0.73 2.35
CA PRO A 79 8.46 -1.58 3.54
C PRO A 79 8.41 -0.78 4.86
N ILE A 80 9.12 0.35 4.93
CA ILE A 80 9.11 1.22 6.13
C ILE A 80 7.70 1.78 6.34
N PHE A 81 7.06 2.25 5.27
CA PHE A 81 5.69 2.75 5.30
C PHE A 81 4.70 1.68 5.76
N MET A 82 4.80 0.44 5.26
CA MET A 82 3.93 -0.68 5.67
C MET A 82 4.09 -1.05 7.15
N VAL A 83 5.32 -1.00 7.68
CA VAL A 83 5.55 -1.20 9.12
C VAL A 83 4.91 -0.07 9.92
N ALA A 84 5.12 1.19 9.50
CA ALA A 84 4.52 2.35 10.17
C ALA A 84 2.98 2.29 10.14
N ASP A 85 2.40 1.91 9.00
CA ASP A 85 0.95 1.73 8.82
C ASP A 85 0.41 0.68 9.80
N THR A 86 1.06 -0.48 9.88
CA THR A 86 0.69 -1.54 10.84
C THR A 86 0.77 -1.06 12.30
N LEU A 87 1.78 -0.26 12.64
CA LEU A 87 1.90 0.33 13.98
C LEU A 87 0.79 1.34 14.27
N THR A 88 0.34 2.10 13.28
CA THR A 88 -0.83 2.99 13.43
C THR A 88 -2.11 2.18 13.69
N TYR A 89 -2.27 0.99 13.08
CA TYR A 89 -3.36 0.07 13.42
C TYR A 89 -3.25 -0.52 14.85
N ALA A 90 -2.06 -0.57 15.44
CA ALA A 90 -1.90 -0.99 16.83
C ALA A 90 -2.54 -0.01 17.83
N GLU A 91 -2.69 1.26 17.46
CA GLU A 91 -3.42 2.25 18.27
C GLU A 91 -4.92 1.93 18.38
N VAL A 92 -5.45 1.11 17.46
CA VAL A 92 -6.88 0.82 17.29
C VAL A 92 -7.14 -0.68 17.19
N PHE A 93 -6.47 -1.50 18.03
CA PHE A 93 -6.75 -2.93 18.30
C PHE A 93 -5.85 -3.99 17.62
N PHE A 94 -4.89 -3.66 16.75
CA PHE A 94 -4.09 -4.68 16.03
C PHE A 94 -2.61 -4.74 16.43
N ASN A 95 -2.23 -5.73 17.24
CA ASN A 95 -0.84 -5.89 17.71
C ASN A 95 0.02 -6.75 16.78
N SER A 96 -0.50 -7.21 15.64
CA SER A 96 0.26 -8.01 14.68
C SER A 96 -0.26 -7.89 13.24
N PRO A 97 0.61 -8.11 12.23
CA PRO A 97 0.19 -8.19 10.82
C PRO A 97 -0.87 -9.26 10.55
N ALA A 98 -0.84 -10.38 11.30
CA ALA A 98 -1.81 -11.45 11.17
C ALA A 98 -3.21 -11.00 11.61
N GLN A 99 -3.31 -10.27 12.73
CA GLN A 99 -4.58 -9.69 13.19
C GLN A 99 -5.09 -8.63 12.20
N PHE A 100 -4.19 -7.83 11.61
CA PHE A 100 -4.54 -6.88 10.57
C PHE A 100 -5.11 -7.57 9.32
N ALA A 101 -4.50 -8.67 8.86
CA ALA A 101 -5.02 -9.45 7.74
C ALA A 101 -6.40 -10.08 8.05
N VAL A 102 -6.60 -10.59 9.27
CA VAL A 102 -7.91 -11.08 9.73
C VAL A 102 -8.96 -9.98 9.71
N TYR A 103 -8.59 -8.77 10.13
CA TYR A 103 -9.46 -7.60 10.07
C TYR A 103 -9.87 -7.23 8.65
N LEU A 104 -8.92 -7.13 7.73
CA LEU A 104 -9.20 -6.78 6.34
C LEU A 104 -10.07 -7.84 5.64
N PHE A 105 -9.72 -9.11 5.79
CA PHE A 105 -10.33 -10.17 5.01
C PHE A 105 -11.43 -10.95 5.74
N GLY A 106 -11.68 -10.64 7.01
CA GLY A 106 -12.71 -11.29 7.81
C GLY A 106 -12.45 -12.76 8.13
N PHE A 107 -11.19 -13.24 8.03
CA PHE A 107 -10.83 -14.63 8.34
C PHE A 107 -10.96 -14.90 9.84
N HIS A 108 -12.15 -15.30 10.29
CA HIS A 108 -12.35 -15.81 11.65
C HIS A 108 -11.85 -17.25 11.68
N SER A 109 -10.71 -17.50 12.35
CA SER A 109 -10.38 -18.87 12.78
C SER A 109 -11.36 -19.25 13.89
N THR A 110 -12.41 -19.98 13.52
CA THR A 110 -13.18 -20.79 14.48
C THR A 110 -12.29 -21.84 15.12
#